data_AF-A0A419GPQ8-F1
#
_entry.id   AF-A0A419GPQ8-F1
#
_cell.length_a   1.000
_cell.length_b   1.000
_cell.length_c   1.000
_cell.angle_alpha   90.00
_cell.angle_beta   90.00
_cell.angle_gamma   90.00
#
_symmetry.space_group_name_H-M   'P 1'
#
loop_
_entity.id
_entity.type
_entity.pdbx_description
1 polymer ?
#
loop_
_entity_poly.entity_id
_entity_poly.type
_entity_poly.pdbx_seq_one_letter_code
_entity_poly.pdbx_strand_id
1 'polypeptide(L)'
;MLALVITALAAAASLPGCGGDDDAGDTGTSTAKTGSTGTGTTSTEATITAEDTGDEPMQSAPSGQESPDQAAPAGVFEITERQVSPEVVAPGGAIKFSAWVRGDAASVTMTVKGGESPAPVMTVPLSFSLHAGGGIYRWDATVNAPMAPGLYRYYASAVSTAGATAEMPGVSGWSFCVGDPMTDCG
;
A
#
# COMPACT_ATOMS: atom_id res chain seq x y z
N MET A 1 34.59 -18.13 -35.87
CA MET A 1 34.58 -19.39 -35.11
C MET A 1 34.98 -19.08 -33.69
N LEU A 2 34.02 -18.96 -32.77
CA LEU A 2 34.26 -18.66 -31.36
C LEU A 2 33.70 -19.81 -30.53
N ALA A 3 34.54 -20.34 -29.66
CA ALA A 3 34.33 -21.60 -28.95
C ALA A 3 33.33 -21.46 -27.80
N LEU A 4 32.57 -22.55 -27.67
CA LEU A 4 31.59 -22.91 -26.66
C LEU A 4 32.27 -23.08 -25.27
N VAL A 5 31.70 -22.50 -24.22
CA VAL A 5 31.98 -22.93 -22.83
C VAL A 5 30.65 -23.23 -22.16
N ILE A 6 30.36 -24.53 -22.05
CA ILE A 6 29.30 -25.10 -21.22
C ILE A 6 29.93 -25.36 -19.85
N THR A 7 29.34 -24.82 -18.78
CA THR A 7 29.63 -25.29 -17.42
C THR A 7 28.32 -25.73 -16.78
N ALA A 8 28.12 -27.03 -16.77
CA ALA A 8 27.17 -27.71 -15.91
C ALA A 8 27.81 -27.89 -14.52
N LEU A 9 27.08 -27.60 -13.44
CA LEU A 9 27.40 -28.17 -12.14
C LEU A 9 26.11 -28.63 -11.45
N ALA A 10 26.24 -29.82 -10.86
CA ALA A 10 25.19 -30.76 -10.54
C ALA A 10 24.48 -30.49 -9.21
N ALA A 11 23.33 -31.14 -9.10
CA ALA A 11 22.45 -31.25 -7.95
C ALA A 11 23.11 -31.82 -6.69
N ALA A 12 22.57 -31.43 -5.53
CA ALA A 12 22.58 -32.24 -4.32
C ALA A 12 21.16 -32.28 -3.73
N ALA A 13 20.56 -33.46 -3.79
CA ALA A 13 19.34 -33.82 -3.08
C ALA A 13 19.68 -34.21 -1.63
N SER A 14 18.83 -33.85 -0.67
CA SER A 14 18.83 -34.40 0.68
C SER A 14 17.44 -34.34 1.30
N LEU A 15 16.77 -35.49 1.34
CA LEU A 15 15.67 -35.93 2.24
C LEU A 15 15.94 -37.45 2.45
N PRO A 16 15.42 -38.17 3.48
CA PRO A 16 14.36 -37.86 4.45
C PRO A 16 14.63 -38.36 5.91
N GLY A 17 13.67 -38.11 6.82
CA GLY A 17 13.43 -38.89 8.06
C GLY A 17 13.34 -38.02 9.32
N CYS A 18 12.55 -38.32 10.36
CA CYS A 18 11.51 -39.32 10.61
C CYS A 18 10.94 -39.04 12.02
N GLY A 19 9.64 -39.26 12.25
CA GLY A 19 9.01 -39.45 13.58
C GLY A 19 8.48 -38.17 14.24
N GLY A 20 7.28 -38.12 14.81
CA GLY A 20 6.27 -39.15 15.02
C GLY A 20 5.03 -38.50 15.66
N ASP A 21 3.89 -39.10 15.38
CA ASP A 21 2.55 -38.78 15.86
C ASP A 21 2.43 -38.85 17.39
N ASP A 22 1.65 -37.93 17.97
CA ASP A 22 0.79 -38.24 19.12
C ASP A 22 -0.49 -37.39 19.03
N ASP A 23 -1.57 -38.08 19.30
CA ASP A 23 -2.96 -37.85 18.96
C ASP A 23 -3.76 -37.15 20.09
N ALA A 24 -5.01 -36.82 19.79
CA ALA A 24 -6.10 -36.39 20.69
C ALA A 24 -5.94 -34.98 21.33
N GLY A 25 -6.83 -34.00 21.12
CA GLY A 25 -8.25 -34.06 20.83
C GLY A 25 -8.96 -33.25 21.92
N ASP A 26 -9.69 -32.19 21.57
CA ASP A 26 -11.02 -31.93 22.12
C ASP A 26 -11.72 -30.79 21.36
N THR A 27 -12.99 -31.03 21.11
CA THR A 27 -13.99 -30.24 20.41
C THR A 27 -14.53 -29.09 21.25
N GLY A 28 -14.48 -27.85 20.72
CA GLY A 28 -15.14 -26.69 21.33
C GLY A 28 -15.80 -25.79 20.29
N THR A 29 -17.09 -26.01 20.05
CA THR A 29 -17.96 -25.25 19.15
C THR A 29 -18.59 -24.03 19.84
N SER A 30 -18.72 -22.92 19.10
CA SER A 30 -19.53 -21.70 19.36
C SER A 30 -19.05 -20.78 20.50
N THR A 31 -19.09 -19.44 20.41
CA THR A 31 -20.15 -18.59 19.85
C THR A 31 -19.58 -17.23 19.45
N ALA A 32 -20.07 -16.67 18.34
CA ALA A 32 -19.86 -15.27 17.99
C ALA A 32 -20.37 -14.33 19.10
N LYS A 33 -19.58 -13.29 19.44
CA LYS A 33 -20.11 -12.12 20.17
C LYS A 33 -19.58 -10.83 19.54
N THR A 34 -20.41 -10.28 18.68
CA THR A 34 -20.39 -8.88 18.24
C THR A 34 -20.60 -7.98 19.46
N GLY A 35 -19.63 -7.12 19.76
CA GLY A 35 -19.75 -6.05 20.75
C GLY A 35 -19.85 -4.71 20.04
N SER A 36 -21.06 -4.34 19.61
CA SER A 36 -21.41 -2.99 19.19
C SER A 36 -22.06 -2.27 20.37
N THR A 37 -21.41 -1.23 20.88
CA THR A 37 -21.97 -0.38 21.94
C THR A 37 -22.84 0.69 21.29
N GLY A 38 -24.12 0.36 21.12
CA GLY A 38 -25.17 1.32 20.79
C GLY A 38 -25.70 1.99 22.05
N THR A 39 -25.59 3.31 22.12
CA THR A 39 -26.30 4.14 23.10
C THR A 39 -27.73 4.30 22.61
N GLY A 40 -28.68 3.85 23.44
CA GLY A 40 -30.11 3.86 23.14
C GLY A 40 -30.73 5.25 23.21
N THR A 41 -31.75 5.46 22.37
CA THR A 41 -32.79 6.46 22.56
C THR A 41 -34.15 5.80 22.38
N THR A 42 -34.97 5.97 23.41
CA THR A 42 -36.32 5.44 23.61
C THR A 42 -37.27 5.87 22.49
N SER A 43 -38.01 4.91 21.93
CA SER A 43 -39.14 5.16 21.05
C SER A 43 -40.37 5.53 21.88
N THR A 44 -40.97 6.69 21.64
CA THR A 44 -42.34 7.03 22.07
C THR A 44 -43.18 7.20 20.81
N GLU A 45 -44.16 6.33 20.69
CA GLU A 45 -45.18 6.32 19.64
C GLU A 45 -46.23 7.42 19.94
N ALA A 46 -46.57 8.25 18.96
CA ALA A 46 -47.80 9.02 18.96
C ALA A 46 -48.24 9.38 17.53
N THR A 47 -49.27 8.65 17.09
CA THR A 47 -50.43 9.09 16.29
C THR A 47 -50.20 9.62 14.86
N ILE A 48 -50.64 8.79 13.91
CA ILE A 48 -50.92 9.12 12.53
C ILE A 48 -52.24 9.92 12.47
N THR A 49 -52.25 11.06 11.78
CA THR A 49 -53.46 11.63 11.18
C THR A 49 -53.07 12.09 9.78
N ALA A 50 -53.60 11.39 8.79
CA ALA A 50 -53.49 11.74 7.38
C ALA A 50 -54.65 12.67 7.01
N GLU A 51 -54.35 13.80 6.40
CA GLU A 51 -55.28 14.51 5.53
C GLU A 51 -54.61 14.74 4.18
N ASP A 52 -55.35 14.30 3.17
CA ASP A 52 -55.08 14.18 1.74
C ASP A 52 -55.53 15.46 1.02
N THR A 53 -54.66 16.09 0.23
CA THR A 53 -54.89 16.44 -1.21
C THR A 53 -53.79 17.38 -1.74
N GLY A 54 -53.22 17.07 -2.91
CA GLY A 54 -52.53 18.05 -3.76
C GLY A 54 -51.34 17.51 -4.56
N ASP A 55 -51.60 17.03 -5.78
CA ASP A 55 -50.67 16.81 -6.89
C ASP A 55 -49.65 17.97 -7.12
N GLU A 56 -48.35 17.66 -7.27
CA GLU A 56 -47.56 17.87 -8.50
C GLU A 56 -46.10 17.35 -8.37
N PRO A 57 -45.42 16.97 -9.49
CA PRO A 57 -44.28 16.05 -9.46
C PRO A 57 -42.89 16.70 -9.61
N MET A 58 -41.88 15.93 -9.18
CA MET A 58 -40.43 16.05 -9.46
C MET A 58 -39.74 17.39 -9.12
N GLN A 59 -38.98 17.37 -8.01
CA GLN A 59 -37.79 18.21 -7.92
C GLN A 59 -36.63 17.42 -7.32
N SER A 60 -35.77 16.95 -8.22
CA SER A 60 -34.45 16.40 -7.94
C SER A 60 -33.69 17.34 -7.00
N ALA A 61 -33.14 16.79 -5.92
CA ALA A 61 -32.19 17.51 -5.07
C ALA A 61 -30.94 17.85 -5.89
N PRO A 62 -30.52 19.13 -6.00
CA PRO A 62 -29.20 19.43 -6.52
C PRO A 62 -28.20 19.46 -5.36
N SER A 63 -27.19 18.61 -5.51
CA SER A 63 -25.78 18.96 -5.32
C SER A 63 -25.40 19.60 -3.98
N GLY A 64 -24.99 18.76 -3.03
CA GLY A 64 -24.05 19.17 -2.01
C GLY A 64 -22.77 19.68 -2.68
N GLN A 65 -22.61 20.99 -2.66
CA GLN A 65 -21.44 21.75 -3.11
C GLN A 65 -20.13 21.07 -2.71
N GLU A 66 -19.38 20.59 -3.70
CA GLU A 66 -17.93 20.50 -3.61
C GLU A 66 -17.41 21.91 -3.32
N SER A 67 -16.79 22.08 -2.14
CA SER A 67 -16.05 23.29 -1.82
C SER A 67 -14.96 23.45 -2.89
N PRO A 68 -14.79 24.66 -3.49
CA PRO A 68 -13.95 24.82 -4.66
C PRO A 68 -12.53 24.38 -4.35
N ASP A 69 -12.15 23.36 -5.10
CA ASP A 69 -10.82 22.92 -5.46
C ASP A 69 -9.84 24.11 -5.43
N GLN A 70 -9.09 24.23 -4.33
CA GLN A 70 -7.94 25.12 -4.30
C GLN A 70 -6.89 24.43 -5.17
N ALA A 71 -6.97 24.69 -6.47
CA ALA A 71 -6.04 24.23 -7.47
C ALA A 71 -4.62 24.43 -6.93
N ALA A 72 -3.81 23.36 -6.96
CA ALA A 72 -2.39 23.46 -6.69
C ALA A 72 -1.81 24.64 -7.49
N PRO A 73 -0.86 25.41 -6.92
CA PRO A 73 -0.19 26.44 -7.67
C PRO A 73 0.31 25.86 -9.00
N ALA A 74 -0.18 26.42 -10.11
CA ALA A 74 0.18 25.96 -11.44
C ALA A 74 1.71 25.99 -11.59
N GLY A 75 2.31 24.84 -11.93
CA GLY A 75 3.72 24.74 -12.30
C GLY A 75 4.65 23.97 -11.36
N VAL A 76 4.17 23.40 -10.25
CA VAL A 76 4.99 22.53 -9.40
C VAL A 76 4.61 21.06 -9.60
N PHE A 77 5.51 20.28 -10.19
CA PHE A 77 5.42 18.82 -10.27
C PHE A 77 6.51 18.22 -9.38
N GLU A 78 6.12 17.64 -8.25
CA GLU A 78 7.05 17.12 -7.25
C GLU A 78 6.44 15.96 -6.48
N ILE A 79 7.30 15.12 -5.91
CA ILE A 79 6.87 14.13 -4.93
C ILE A 79 7.04 14.76 -3.54
N THR A 80 5.92 14.94 -2.86
CA THR A 80 5.82 15.63 -1.58
C THR A 80 6.07 14.73 -0.38
N GLU A 81 5.71 13.45 -0.50
CA GLU A 81 5.85 12.46 0.58
C GLU A 81 6.02 11.04 0.01
N ARG A 82 6.60 10.16 0.81
CA ARG A 82 6.63 8.71 0.59
C ARG A 82 6.51 7.99 1.93
N GLN A 83 6.01 6.76 1.87
CA GLN A 83 5.91 5.89 3.03
C GLN A 83 6.15 4.44 2.63
N VAL A 84 6.65 3.66 3.58
CA VAL A 84 6.67 2.20 3.54
C VAL A 84 6.01 1.66 4.80
N SER A 85 5.22 0.59 4.69
CA SER A 85 4.58 -0.04 5.86
C SER A 85 4.41 -1.55 5.67
N PRO A 86 4.82 -2.39 6.64
CA PRO A 86 5.58 -2.01 7.83
C PRO A 86 7.05 -1.65 7.49
N GLU A 87 7.73 -0.94 8.39
CA GLU A 87 9.17 -0.63 8.25
C GLU A 87 10.07 -1.81 8.62
N VAL A 88 9.54 -2.80 9.34
CA VAL A 88 10.20 -4.08 9.64
C VAL A 88 9.27 -5.18 9.16
N VAL A 89 9.75 -6.04 8.28
CA VAL A 89 8.94 -7.08 7.64
C VAL A 89 9.73 -8.39 7.57
N ALA A 90 9.05 -9.53 7.72
CA ALA A 90 9.68 -10.82 7.48
C ALA A 90 10.07 -10.97 5.99
N PRO A 91 11.09 -11.78 5.64
CA PRO A 91 11.37 -12.14 4.26
C PRO A 91 10.12 -12.63 3.52
N GLY A 92 9.84 -12.06 2.35
CA GLY A 92 8.64 -12.37 1.56
C GLY A 92 7.31 -11.86 2.13
N GLY A 93 7.31 -11.19 3.29
CA GLY A 93 6.12 -10.59 3.89
C GLY A 93 5.58 -9.42 3.08
N ALA A 94 4.29 -9.11 3.25
CA ALA A 94 3.64 -8.03 2.52
C ALA A 94 4.11 -6.66 3.01
N ILE A 95 4.48 -5.80 2.06
CA ILE A 95 4.91 -4.42 2.30
C ILE A 95 4.14 -3.48 1.36
N LYS A 96 3.62 -2.38 1.91
CA LYS A 96 2.94 -1.33 1.18
C LYS A 96 3.89 -0.15 0.97
N PHE A 97 4.02 0.29 -0.27
CA PHE A 97 4.64 1.55 -0.63
C PHE A 97 3.57 2.59 -0.95
N SER A 98 3.79 3.82 -0.50
CA SER A 98 2.95 4.97 -0.81
C SER A 98 3.81 6.16 -1.24
N ALA A 99 3.30 6.97 -2.17
CA ALA A 99 3.89 8.25 -2.55
C ALA A 99 2.79 9.29 -2.80
N TRP A 100 3.06 10.55 -2.45
CA TRP A 100 2.16 11.67 -2.66
C TRP A 100 2.79 12.64 -3.65
N VAL A 101 2.13 12.86 -4.78
CA VAL A 101 2.64 13.66 -5.88
C VAL A 101 1.77 14.90 -6.02
N ARG A 102 2.40 16.08 -6.04
CA ARG A 102 1.74 17.32 -6.42
C ARG A 102 1.76 17.44 -7.95
N GLY A 103 0.60 17.68 -8.54
CA GLY A 103 0.39 17.70 -9.98
C GLY A 103 0.09 16.32 -10.58
N ASP A 104 -0.42 16.32 -11.81
CA ASP A 104 -0.90 15.11 -12.48
C ASP A 104 0.26 14.22 -12.96
N ALA A 105 0.42 13.06 -12.30
CA ALA A 105 1.37 12.03 -12.71
C ALA A 105 0.74 11.05 -13.70
N ALA A 106 1.45 10.73 -14.77
CA ALA A 106 1.14 9.62 -15.66
C ALA A 106 1.63 8.28 -15.08
N SER A 107 2.75 8.31 -14.35
CA SER A 107 3.28 7.13 -13.67
C SER A 107 4.04 7.52 -12.41
N VAL A 108 4.02 6.63 -11.42
CA VAL A 108 4.81 6.73 -10.19
C VAL A 108 5.44 5.37 -9.93
N THR A 109 6.73 5.35 -9.61
CA THR A 109 7.52 4.14 -9.39
C THR A 109 8.27 4.22 -8.09
N MET A 110 8.27 3.14 -7.31
CA MET A 110 9.14 2.96 -6.16
C MET A 110 10.29 2.03 -6.53
N THR A 111 11.53 2.49 -6.36
CA THR A 111 12.74 1.70 -6.60
C THR A 111 13.37 1.32 -5.28
N VAL A 112 13.69 0.05 -5.10
CA VAL A 112 14.32 -0.47 -3.88
C VAL A 112 15.72 -0.98 -4.18
N LYS A 113 16.69 -0.66 -3.33
CA LYS A 113 18.09 -1.10 -3.39
C LYS A 113 18.48 -1.78 -2.08
N GLY A 114 19.24 -2.87 -2.14
CA GLY A 114 19.75 -3.58 -0.96
C GLY A 114 21.18 -3.16 -0.62
N GLY A 115 21.44 -2.83 0.65
CA GLY A 115 22.77 -2.41 1.12
C GLY A 115 23.38 -1.26 0.29
N GLU A 116 24.65 -1.40 -0.06
CA GLU A 116 25.39 -0.44 -0.90
C GLU A 116 25.32 -0.76 -2.40
N SER A 117 24.45 -1.69 -2.81
CA SER A 117 24.32 -2.05 -4.23
C SER A 117 23.74 -0.87 -5.03
N PRO A 118 24.36 -0.48 -6.16
CA PRO A 118 23.80 0.53 -7.04
C PRO A 118 22.58 0.02 -7.81
N ALA A 119 22.46 -1.31 -8.00
CA ALA A 119 21.41 -1.94 -8.78
C ALA A 119 20.12 -2.10 -7.96
N PRO A 120 18.95 -1.86 -8.56
CA PRO A 120 17.67 -2.08 -7.89
C PRO A 120 17.42 -3.57 -7.68
N VAL A 121 16.94 -3.93 -6.50
CA VAL A 121 16.42 -5.26 -6.18
C VAL A 121 14.94 -5.38 -6.51
N MET A 122 14.21 -4.26 -6.49
CA MET A 122 12.80 -4.19 -6.90
C MET A 122 12.52 -2.84 -7.56
N THR A 123 11.62 -2.89 -8.55
CA THR A 123 11.01 -1.70 -9.16
C THR A 123 9.51 -1.92 -9.14
N VAL A 124 8.81 -1.10 -8.38
CA VAL A 124 7.39 -1.28 -8.03
C VAL A 124 6.59 -0.13 -8.65
N PRO A 125 5.81 -0.38 -9.73
CA PRO A 125 4.88 0.62 -10.22
C PRO A 125 3.77 0.84 -9.19
N LEU A 126 3.53 2.08 -8.82
CA LEU A 126 2.42 2.45 -7.94
C LEU A 126 1.18 2.73 -8.78
N SER A 127 0.01 2.43 -8.21
CA SER A 127 -1.29 2.75 -8.81
C SER A 127 -1.92 3.93 -8.10
N PHE A 128 -2.68 4.74 -8.84
CA PHE A 128 -3.45 5.83 -8.25
C PHE A 128 -4.39 5.28 -7.17
N SER A 129 -4.41 5.95 -6.02
CA SER A 129 -5.18 5.54 -4.84
C SER A 129 -6.28 6.56 -4.53
N LEU A 130 -5.92 7.83 -4.32
CA LEU A 130 -6.89 8.89 -4.01
C LEU A 130 -6.35 10.30 -4.26
N HIS A 131 -7.25 11.27 -4.32
CA HIS A 131 -6.94 12.70 -4.27
C HIS A 131 -6.89 13.17 -2.82
N ALA A 132 -5.74 13.68 -2.38
CA ALA A 132 -5.49 14.12 -1.01
C ALA A 132 -5.84 15.60 -0.77
N GLY A 133 -6.34 16.31 -1.79
CA GLY A 133 -6.62 17.75 -1.76
C GLY A 133 -5.42 18.60 -2.17
N GLY A 134 -5.68 19.83 -2.59
CA GLY A 134 -4.62 20.81 -2.94
C GLY A 134 -3.74 20.37 -4.12
N GLY A 135 -4.33 19.64 -5.09
CA GLY A 135 -3.62 19.07 -6.24
C GLY A 135 -2.55 18.02 -5.89
N ILE A 136 -2.68 17.37 -4.73
CA ILE A 136 -1.83 16.25 -4.32
C ILE A 136 -2.60 14.93 -4.51
N TYR A 137 -1.94 13.97 -5.11
CA TYR A 137 -2.48 12.64 -5.41
C TYR A 137 -1.64 11.57 -4.73
N ARG A 138 -2.31 10.61 -4.09
CA ARG A 138 -1.66 9.45 -3.46
C ARG A 138 -1.62 8.28 -4.42
N TRP A 139 -0.46 7.61 -4.45
CA TRP A 139 -0.18 6.42 -5.23
C TRP A 139 0.31 5.31 -4.31
N ASP A 140 -0.17 4.09 -4.51
CA ASP A 140 0.11 2.95 -3.63
C ASP A 140 0.42 1.66 -4.41
N ALA A 141 1.19 0.76 -3.80
CA ALA A 141 1.28 -0.64 -4.20
C ALA A 141 1.61 -1.52 -2.99
N THR A 142 1.09 -2.75 -2.98
CA THR A 142 1.49 -3.79 -2.02
C THR A 142 2.22 -4.89 -2.77
N VAL A 143 3.42 -5.23 -2.30
CA VAL A 143 4.27 -6.28 -2.88
C VAL A 143 4.83 -7.17 -1.77
N ASN A 144 5.46 -8.27 -2.14
CA ASN A 144 6.25 -9.06 -1.19
C ASN A 144 7.63 -8.45 -1.03
N ALA A 145 8.11 -8.36 0.20
CA ALA A 145 9.46 -7.93 0.51
C ALA A 145 10.51 -8.90 -0.08
N PRO A 146 11.76 -8.46 -0.27
CA PRO A 146 12.86 -9.33 -0.65
C PRO A 146 12.96 -10.57 0.25
N MET A 147 13.44 -11.68 -0.32
CA MET A 147 13.68 -12.91 0.46
C MET A 147 15.00 -12.87 1.24
N ALA A 148 15.94 -12.03 0.82
CA ALA A 148 17.17 -11.82 1.55
C ALA A 148 16.91 -10.85 2.72
N PRO A 149 17.30 -11.20 3.95
CA PRO A 149 17.31 -10.26 5.06
C PRO A 149 18.29 -9.12 4.82
N GLY A 150 18.01 -7.96 5.38
CA GLY A 150 18.87 -6.79 5.25
C GLY A 150 18.17 -5.46 5.38
N LEU A 151 18.98 -4.40 5.46
CA LEU A 151 18.53 -3.02 5.31
C LEU A 151 18.38 -2.65 3.83
N TYR A 152 17.19 -2.21 3.46
CA TYR A 152 16.87 -1.78 2.09
C TYR A 152 16.58 -0.30 2.05
N ARG A 153 17.09 0.39 1.02
CA ARG A 153 16.75 1.80 0.73
C ARG A 153 15.73 1.88 -0.38
N TYR A 154 14.81 2.84 -0.31
CA TYR A 154 13.77 3.01 -1.32
C TYR A 154 13.64 4.47 -1.81
N TYR A 155 13.29 4.64 -3.09
CA TYR A 155 13.25 5.92 -3.78
C TYR A 155 12.00 6.00 -4.64
N ALA A 156 11.27 7.11 -4.58
CA ALA A 156 10.14 7.34 -5.47
C ALA A 156 10.57 8.22 -6.65
N SER A 157 10.09 7.88 -7.83
CA SER A 157 10.13 8.72 -9.03
C SER A 157 8.74 8.83 -9.65
N ALA A 158 8.46 9.95 -10.29
CA ALA A 158 7.20 10.21 -10.97
C ALA A 158 7.44 10.88 -12.33
N VAL A 159 6.59 10.57 -13.29
CA VAL A 159 6.57 11.21 -14.61
C VAL A 159 5.19 11.84 -14.80
N SER A 160 5.16 13.14 -15.07
CA SER A 160 3.92 13.87 -15.35
C SER A 160 3.35 13.50 -16.72
N THR A 161 2.07 13.79 -16.93
CA THR A 161 1.42 13.67 -18.25
C THR A 161 2.06 14.56 -19.32
N ALA A 162 2.72 15.64 -18.91
CA ALA A 162 3.48 16.55 -19.76
C ALA A 162 4.96 16.13 -19.96
N GLY A 163 5.40 15.01 -19.37
CA GLY A 163 6.75 14.47 -19.51
C GLY A 163 7.81 15.02 -18.56
N ALA A 164 7.47 15.97 -17.67
CA ALA A 164 8.36 16.36 -16.58
C ALA A 164 8.57 15.21 -15.59
N THR A 165 9.79 15.07 -15.06
CA THR A 165 10.14 14.05 -14.07
C THR A 165 10.35 14.67 -12.69
N ALA A 166 9.94 13.94 -11.66
CA ALA A 166 10.21 14.28 -10.27
C ALA A 166 10.87 13.07 -9.60
N GLU A 167 11.98 13.31 -8.92
CA GLU A 167 12.67 12.32 -8.09
C GLU A 167 12.91 12.96 -6.73
N MET A 168 12.70 12.21 -5.65
CA MET A 168 13.07 12.71 -4.33
C MET A 168 14.59 12.59 -4.11
N PRO A 169 15.31 13.69 -3.82
CA PRO A 169 16.74 13.67 -3.58
C PRO A 169 17.08 13.20 -2.15
N GLY A 170 18.19 12.46 -1.98
CA GLY A 170 18.85 12.30 -0.68
C GLY A 170 18.74 10.92 -0.04
N VAL A 171 19.90 10.34 0.29
CA VAL A 171 20.16 8.88 0.28
C VAL A 171 20.21 8.23 1.68
N SER A 172 19.80 8.90 2.76
CA SER A 172 20.13 8.42 4.12
C SER A 172 18.97 8.14 5.07
N GLY A 173 17.73 8.49 4.73
CA GLY A 173 16.61 8.41 5.69
C GLY A 173 15.54 7.36 5.39
N TRP A 174 15.58 6.71 4.23
CA TRP A 174 14.42 5.94 3.74
C TRP A 174 14.82 4.50 3.58
N SER A 175 14.61 3.78 4.66
CA SER A 175 14.90 2.36 4.70
C SER A 175 13.77 1.58 5.32
N PHE A 176 13.71 0.31 4.97
CA PHE A 176 12.97 -0.69 5.72
C PHE A 176 13.89 -1.87 5.95
N CYS A 177 13.61 -2.60 7.03
CA CYS A 177 14.32 -3.80 7.41
C CYS A 177 13.54 -5.02 6.94
N VAL A 178 14.23 -5.95 6.30
CA VAL A 178 13.72 -7.31 6.08
C VAL A 178 14.45 -8.25 7.04
N GLY A 179 13.70 -8.95 7.88
CA GLY A 179 14.27 -9.82 8.91
C GLY A 179 14.26 -9.18 10.30
N ASP A 180 15.20 -9.61 11.14
CA ASP A 180 15.33 -9.13 12.51
C ASP A 180 16.09 -7.79 12.52
N PRO A 181 15.50 -6.70 13.07
CA PRO A 181 16.12 -5.38 13.04
C PRO A 181 17.42 -5.28 13.84
N MET A 182 17.68 -6.19 14.79
CA MET A 182 18.87 -6.19 15.63
C MET A 182 20.04 -6.93 14.99
N THR A 183 19.78 -7.92 14.12
CA THR A 183 20.84 -8.75 13.53
C THR A 183 21.03 -8.50 12.04
N ASP A 184 19.95 -8.22 11.30
CA ASP A 184 19.98 -8.17 9.84
C ASP A 184 20.11 -6.74 9.31
N CYS A 185 19.80 -5.74 10.14
CA CYS A 185 19.64 -4.33 9.73
C CYS A 185 20.48 -3.34 10.53
N GLY A 186 21.37 -3.84 11.40
CA GLY A 186 22.28 -3.07 12.24
C GLY A 186 23.59 -2.66 11.57
#